data_AF-A0A6A6JV39-F1
#
_entry.id   AF-A0A6A6JV39-F1
#
_cell.length_a   1.000
_cell.length_b   1.000
_cell.length_c   1.000
_cell.angle_alpha   90.00
_cell.angle_beta   90.00
_cell.angle_gamma   90.00
#
_symmetry.space_group_name_H-M   'P 1'
#
loop_
_entity.id
_entity.type
_entity.pdbx_description
1 polymer ?
#
loop_
_entity_poly.entity_id
_entity_poly.type
_entity_poly.pdbx_seq_one_letter_code
_entity_poly.pdbx_strand_id
1 'polypeptide(L)'
;MLLTPRTYSLAQVPDEGCRHARTSYFLLTPSRKERLIEEKRARRMLLLHQTGAVKVGEIVRYTLTYTPSEDRILPSPPFLYVKIKNTVSVALRAAYIHGPYTLHVAAYPSTFNPNKKVESPRRDGIPEFEPNLKAGASWTARLTVPEYIREAASDPSDDAPKSVTWIIEVTSQIIFSRTASVSYELLIARDQKSLDLGFTAITGNSQGSPGQVQDHQQGKKSHTSNHPAQPKGVYSKAVKLVVDDTTSLWNKPALPEWDEQERSHRGSGDAHNGGPSPKKKKIHLVVLTHGLHSNLTADMLYMKESIDATVKQARENRRRRRREAKAGEPRKSGESKDAATAPLSGGQEDITECDEDDDEEQVVVRGFDGNMTRTERGIQYLGKRLAKHVLRTTYPDQPFLPVKKASIGKKLSGTLSPTKSKSEHDFTALEGRLHHLHHHQYERAYQYTSISFIGHSLGGLVQTYAIAYIHKHSPQFFEKIKPINFIALASPFLGLSNENPMYVKFALDFGLVGRTGQDLGLTWRAPNIAKSGWSAIVRFDGI
;
A
#
# COMPACT_ATOMS: atom_id res chain seq x y z
N MET A 1 -36.70 15.91 34.88
CA MET A 1 -37.18 17.06 35.67
C MET A 1 -36.98 18.32 34.85
N LEU A 2 -38.04 19.09 34.60
CA LEU A 2 -37.94 20.41 33.97
C LEU A 2 -37.74 21.45 35.09
N LEU A 3 -36.61 22.15 35.07
CA LEU A 3 -36.37 23.28 35.96
C LEU A 3 -37.18 24.48 35.48
N THR A 4 -37.76 25.25 36.40
CA THR A 4 -38.38 26.54 36.06
C THR A 4 -37.30 27.54 35.60
N PRO A 5 -37.64 28.54 34.75
CA PRO A 5 -36.67 29.54 34.29
C PRO A 5 -35.94 30.26 35.42
N ARG A 6 -36.64 30.51 36.54
CA ARG A 6 -36.08 31.15 37.73
C ARG A 6 -35.07 30.25 38.45
N THR A 7 -35.38 28.97 38.65
CA THR A 7 -34.44 28.03 39.27
C THR A 7 -33.24 27.73 38.38
N TYR A 8 -33.42 27.70 37.05
CA TYR A 8 -32.32 27.61 36.11
C TYR A 8 -31.39 28.84 36.17
N SER A 9 -31.95 30.05 36.22
CA SER A 9 -31.16 31.28 36.34
C SER A 9 -30.37 31.36 37.64
N LEU A 10 -30.96 30.95 38.77
CA LEU A 10 -30.30 30.96 40.07
C LEU A 10 -29.17 29.92 40.14
N ALA A 11 -29.33 28.77 39.48
CA ALA A 11 -28.30 27.73 39.41
C ALA A 11 -27.06 28.12 38.56
N GLN A 12 -27.09 29.27 37.87
CA GLN A 12 -25.96 29.81 37.12
C GLN A 12 -25.19 30.89 37.90
N VAL A 13 -25.63 31.25 39.09
CA VAL A 13 -24.96 32.24 39.95
C VAL A 13 -24.01 31.50 40.89
N PRO A 14 -22.79 32.00 41.13
CA PRO A 14 -21.89 31.43 42.13
C PRO A 14 -22.51 31.46 43.52
N ASP A 15 -22.39 30.36 44.26
CA ASP A 15 -22.73 30.32 45.68
C ASP A 15 -21.86 31.32 46.45
N GLU A 16 -22.36 31.80 47.58
CA GLU A 16 -21.67 32.77 48.42
C GLU A 16 -20.28 32.25 48.85
N GLY A 17 -19.23 33.02 48.57
CA GLY A 17 -17.83 32.61 48.79
C GLY A 17 -17.16 31.86 47.64
N CYS A 18 -17.88 31.53 46.55
CA CYS A 18 -17.30 30.95 45.34
C CYS A 18 -17.09 32.00 44.24
N ARG A 19 -15.90 32.03 43.64
CA ARG A 19 -15.59 32.93 42.51
C ARG A 19 -16.19 32.49 41.17
N HIS A 20 -16.64 31.25 41.07
CA HIS A 20 -17.15 30.66 39.83
C HIS A 20 -18.43 29.88 40.13
N ALA A 21 -19.42 30.00 39.25
CA ALA A 21 -20.64 29.21 39.33
C ALA A 21 -20.28 27.73 39.17
N ARG A 22 -20.66 26.91 40.16
CA ARG A 22 -20.55 25.45 40.06
C ARG A 22 -21.81 24.93 39.39
N THR A 23 -21.65 24.00 38.46
CA THR A 23 -22.79 23.32 37.84
C THR A 23 -23.60 22.62 38.93
N SER A 24 -24.83 23.09 39.16
CA SER A 24 -25.76 22.40 40.05
C SER A 24 -25.88 20.93 39.64
N TYR A 25 -26.08 20.03 40.61
CA TYR A 25 -26.27 18.58 40.40
C TYR A 25 -27.36 18.23 39.36
N PHE A 26 -28.20 19.19 39.01
CA PHE A 26 -29.30 19.07 38.05
C PHE A 26 -28.92 19.37 36.59
N LEU A 27 -27.76 19.98 36.31
CA LEU A 27 -27.26 20.24 34.96
C LEU A 27 -26.35 19.10 34.48
N LEU A 28 -26.95 17.93 34.27
CA LEU A 28 -26.25 16.77 33.69
C LEU A 28 -25.97 16.93 32.18
N THR A 29 -26.46 18.02 31.56
CA THR A 29 -26.31 18.27 30.12
C THR A 29 -25.78 19.68 29.88
N PRO A 30 -24.72 19.84 29.05
CA PRO A 30 -24.16 21.14 28.74
C PRO A 30 -25.19 22.02 28.01
N SER A 31 -25.20 23.31 28.33
CA SER A 31 -26.07 24.30 27.69
C SER A 31 -25.76 24.44 26.20
N ARG A 32 -26.73 24.92 25.40
CA ARG A 32 -26.51 25.17 23.96
C ARG A 32 -25.33 26.11 23.70
N LYS A 33 -25.13 27.11 24.56
CA LYS A 33 -24.03 28.08 24.46
C LYS A 33 -22.67 27.41 24.71
N GLU A 34 -22.59 26.55 25.73
CA GLU A 34 -21.39 25.78 26.03
C GLU A 34 -21.04 24.82 24.89
N ARG A 35 -22.03 24.11 24.34
CA ARG A 35 -21.82 23.22 23.19
C ARG A 35 -21.27 23.97 21.96
N LEU A 36 -21.79 25.16 21.67
CA LEU A 36 -21.28 26.01 20.59
C LEU A 36 -19.85 26.50 20.84
N ILE A 37 -19.50 26.79 22.09
CA ILE A 37 -18.12 27.18 22.48
C ILE A 37 -17.18 25.98 22.32
N GLU A 38 -17.60 24.79 22.76
CA GLU A 38 -16.85 23.55 22.59
C GLU A 38 -16.65 23.19 21.11
N GLU A 39 -17.67 23.33 20.28
CA GLU A 39 -17.57 23.13 18.83
C GLU A 39 -16.59 24.09 18.17
N LYS A 40 -16.65 25.38 18.53
CA LYS A 40 -15.68 26.40 18.05
C LYS A 40 -14.26 26.12 18.52
N ARG A 41 -14.10 25.63 19.74
CA ARG A 41 -12.80 25.19 20.26
C ARG A 41 -12.29 23.99 19.47
N ALA A 42 -13.12 22.98 19.26
CA ALA A 42 -12.74 21.77 18.54
C ALA A 42 -12.32 22.06 17.09
N ARG A 43 -13.03 22.98 16.42
CA ARG A 43 -12.65 23.54 15.12
C ARG A 43 -11.23 24.07 15.11
N ARG A 44 -10.92 24.92 16.09
CA ARG A 44 -9.62 25.58 16.18
C ARG A 44 -8.49 24.60 16.49
N MET A 45 -8.78 23.54 17.23
CA MET A 45 -7.79 22.54 17.65
C MET A 45 -7.56 21.43 16.64
N LEU A 46 -8.50 21.20 15.71
CA LEU A 46 -8.37 20.22 14.64
C LEU A 46 -7.24 20.60 13.68
N LEU A 47 -6.41 19.62 13.35
CA LEU A 47 -5.30 19.73 12.40
C LEU A 47 -5.63 19.04 11.08
N LEU A 48 -6.20 17.83 11.17
CA LEU A 48 -6.44 16.96 10.02
C LEU A 48 -7.77 16.23 10.16
N HIS A 49 -8.47 16.09 9.04
CA HIS A 49 -9.56 15.14 8.88
C HIS A 49 -9.54 14.48 7.51
N GLN A 50 -9.40 13.16 7.51
CA GLN A 50 -9.40 12.32 6.32
C GLN A 50 -10.48 11.24 6.45
N THR A 51 -11.14 10.93 5.33
CA THR A 51 -12.04 9.79 5.22
C THR A 51 -11.53 8.84 4.15
N GLY A 52 -11.71 7.54 4.38
CA GLY A 52 -11.22 6.52 3.48
C GLY A 52 -12.03 5.24 3.56
N ALA A 53 -11.75 4.33 2.64
CA ALA A 53 -12.25 2.97 2.70
C ALA A 53 -11.17 2.02 2.19
N VAL A 54 -11.07 0.85 2.81
CA VAL A 54 -10.16 -0.22 2.40
C VAL A 54 -10.95 -1.50 2.10
N LYS A 55 -10.54 -2.21 1.06
CA LYS A 55 -11.03 -3.54 0.68
C LYS A 55 -10.03 -4.61 1.08
N VAL A 56 -10.34 -5.87 0.79
CA VAL A 56 -9.40 -6.99 1.00
C VAL A 56 -8.03 -6.67 0.40
N GLY A 57 -6.98 -6.91 1.19
CA GLY A 57 -5.61 -6.67 0.76
C GLY A 57 -5.30 -5.21 0.39
N GLU A 58 -6.03 -4.24 0.94
CA GLU A 58 -5.72 -2.81 0.80
C GLU A 58 -5.19 -2.23 2.12
N ILE A 59 -4.33 -1.24 1.99
CA ILE A 59 -3.70 -0.42 3.03
C ILE A 59 -3.63 1.02 2.55
N VAL A 60 -3.79 1.95 3.49
CA VAL A 60 -3.53 3.37 3.30
C VAL A 60 -2.56 3.84 4.37
N ARG A 61 -1.49 4.52 3.95
CA ARG A 61 -0.48 5.10 4.83
C ARG A 61 -0.56 6.61 4.77
N TYR A 62 -0.70 7.23 5.93
CA TYR A 62 -0.68 8.67 6.13
C TYR A 62 0.66 9.05 6.76
N THR A 63 1.50 9.77 6.02
CA THR A 63 2.74 10.35 6.54
C THR A 63 2.44 11.78 6.96
N LEU A 64 2.43 12.00 8.28
CA LEU A 64 2.12 13.26 8.91
C LEU A 64 3.40 13.93 9.39
N THR A 65 3.72 15.11 8.86
CA THR A 65 4.82 15.95 9.33
C THR A 65 4.26 17.16 10.06
N TYR A 66 4.71 17.42 11.28
CA TYR A 66 4.35 18.58 12.08
C TYR A 66 5.56 19.49 12.30
N THR A 67 5.37 20.78 12.02
CA THR A 67 6.36 21.85 12.17
C THR A 67 5.84 22.85 13.20
N PRO A 68 6.29 22.79 14.48
CA PRO A 68 5.72 23.62 15.53
C PRO A 68 5.91 25.13 15.32
N SER A 69 6.98 25.56 14.64
CA SER A 69 7.25 26.98 14.34
C SER A 69 6.21 27.61 13.41
N GLU A 70 5.49 26.81 12.62
CA GLU A 70 4.40 27.26 11.75
C GLU A 70 3.02 27.20 12.43
N ASP A 71 2.96 26.78 13.70
CA ASP A 71 1.71 26.67 14.44
C ASP A 71 1.28 28.03 15.01
N ARG A 72 0.00 28.37 14.80
CA ARG A 72 -0.61 29.61 15.27
C ARG A 72 -0.99 29.58 16.75
N ILE A 73 -0.95 28.39 17.37
CA ILE A 73 -1.38 28.17 18.75
C ILE A 73 -0.14 27.86 19.58
N LEU A 74 0.21 28.79 20.47
CA LEU A 74 1.32 28.67 21.41
C LEU A 74 0.81 28.49 22.85
N PRO A 75 1.56 27.78 23.72
CA PRO A 75 2.78 27.03 23.42
C PRO A 75 2.50 25.76 22.60
N SER A 76 3.51 25.26 21.88
CA SER A 76 3.37 24.02 21.11
C SER A 76 3.02 22.84 22.03
N PRO A 77 2.04 22.00 21.67
CA PRO A 77 1.58 20.93 22.54
C PRO A 77 2.65 19.82 22.70
N PRO A 78 2.73 19.17 23.87
CA PRO A 78 3.60 18.00 24.07
C PRO A 78 3.17 16.77 23.24
N PHE A 79 1.88 16.69 22.92
CA PHE A 79 1.31 15.58 22.18
C PHE A 79 0.31 16.09 21.14
N LEU A 80 0.29 15.47 19.97
CA LEU A 80 -0.87 15.50 19.10
C LEU A 80 -1.69 14.22 19.33
N TYR A 81 -3.00 14.30 19.14
CA TYR A 81 -3.90 13.18 19.37
C TYR A 81 -4.47 12.73 18.04
N VAL A 82 -4.34 11.44 17.74
CA VAL A 82 -4.95 10.80 16.57
C VAL A 82 -6.15 9.98 17.02
N LYS A 83 -7.24 10.02 16.23
CA LYS A 83 -8.40 9.15 16.38
C LYS A 83 -8.74 8.53 15.04
N ILE A 84 -8.86 7.19 15.03
CA ILE A 84 -9.35 6.45 13.88
C ILE A 84 -10.65 5.77 14.27
N LYS A 85 -11.70 5.99 13.48
CA LYS A 85 -13.01 5.38 13.69
C LYS A 85 -13.36 4.50 12.50
N ASN A 86 -13.72 3.26 12.79
CA ASN A 86 -14.35 2.38 11.80
C ASN A 86 -15.82 2.81 11.67
N THR A 87 -16.21 3.37 10.52
CA THR A 87 -17.53 3.96 10.31
C THR A 87 -18.58 2.95 9.82
N VAL A 88 -18.18 1.69 9.64
CA VAL A 88 -19.10 0.60 9.30
C VAL A 88 -20.12 0.36 10.41
N SER A 89 -21.35 -0.01 10.04
CA SER A 89 -22.42 -0.33 10.99
C SER A 89 -22.00 -1.37 12.02
N VAL A 90 -22.31 -1.09 13.29
CA VAL A 90 -22.07 -2.01 14.41
C VAL A 90 -22.73 -3.37 14.20
N ALA A 91 -23.83 -3.44 13.44
CA ALA A 91 -24.51 -4.69 13.11
C ALA A 91 -23.61 -5.68 12.34
N LEU A 92 -22.65 -5.17 11.56
CA LEU A 92 -21.72 -5.99 10.78
C LEU A 92 -20.65 -6.69 11.64
N ARG A 93 -20.62 -6.44 12.96
CA ARG A 93 -19.83 -7.25 13.89
C ARG A 93 -20.29 -8.72 13.93
N ALA A 94 -21.57 -8.98 13.67
CA ALA A 94 -22.12 -10.33 13.63
C ALA A 94 -21.90 -11.03 12.27
N ALA A 95 -21.50 -10.30 11.23
CA ALA A 95 -21.38 -10.79 9.86
C ALA A 95 -20.00 -11.41 9.56
N TYR A 96 -19.52 -12.31 10.43
CA TYR A 96 -18.18 -12.92 10.32
C TYR A 96 -17.95 -13.66 9.00
N ILE A 97 -19.01 -14.25 8.43
CA ILE A 97 -18.97 -15.07 7.20
C ILE A 97 -18.50 -14.27 5.96
N HIS A 98 -18.87 -12.99 5.85
CA HIS A 98 -18.45 -12.15 4.72
C HIS A 98 -17.04 -11.56 4.89
N GLY A 99 -16.32 -12.00 5.92
CA GLY A 99 -15.04 -11.46 6.35
C GLY A 99 -15.23 -10.46 7.48
N PRO A 100 -14.29 -10.39 8.43
CA PRO A 100 -14.39 -9.43 9.51
C PRO A 100 -14.27 -8.01 8.93
N TYR A 101 -15.25 -7.16 9.23
CA TYR A 101 -15.24 -5.72 8.91
C TYR A 101 -14.35 -4.97 9.92
N THR A 102 -13.13 -5.46 10.11
CA THR A 102 -12.16 -4.99 11.10
C THR A 102 -10.98 -4.33 10.39
N LEU A 103 -10.36 -3.38 11.09
CA LEU A 103 -9.14 -2.72 10.64
C LEU A 103 -8.01 -3.05 11.60
N HIS A 104 -6.80 -3.19 11.05
CA HIS A 104 -5.58 -3.02 11.82
C HIS A 104 -5.14 -1.56 11.65
N VAL A 105 -4.93 -0.86 12.76
CA VAL A 105 -4.46 0.53 12.75
C VAL A 105 -3.19 0.67 13.57
N ALA A 106 -2.25 1.48 13.10
CA ALA A 106 -1.02 1.76 13.81
C ALA A 106 -0.60 3.21 13.64
N ALA A 107 0.06 3.78 14.64
CA ALA A 107 0.74 5.06 14.57
C ALA A 107 2.12 4.95 15.21
N TYR A 108 3.15 5.35 14.48
CA TYR A 108 4.54 5.26 14.94
C TYR A 108 5.41 6.37 14.34
N PRO A 109 6.50 6.78 15.02
CA PRO A 109 7.45 7.75 14.47
C PRO A 109 8.10 7.24 13.18
N SER A 110 8.43 8.13 12.25
CA SER A 110 9.12 7.76 11.00
C SER A 110 10.54 7.22 11.22
N THR A 111 11.09 7.40 12.42
CA THR A 111 12.40 6.89 12.85
C THR A 111 12.32 5.49 13.47
N PHE A 112 11.11 4.95 13.65
CA PHE A 112 10.92 3.63 14.25
C PHE A 112 11.54 2.51 13.40
N ASN A 113 12.24 1.59 14.06
CA ASN A 113 12.78 0.38 13.47
C ASN A 113 12.35 -0.83 14.32
N PRO A 114 11.55 -1.78 13.79
CA PRO A 114 11.03 -2.91 14.55
C PRO A 114 12.14 -3.91 14.94
N ASN A 115 13.30 -3.86 14.29
CA ASN A 115 14.43 -4.74 14.57
C ASN A 115 15.40 -4.17 15.62
N LYS A 116 15.12 -2.98 16.16
CA LYS A 116 15.97 -2.32 17.15
C LYS A 116 15.17 -1.92 18.38
N LYS A 117 15.81 -2.03 19.55
CA LYS A 117 15.25 -1.54 20.80
C LYS A 117 15.33 -0.01 20.82
N VAL A 118 14.22 0.63 21.19
CA VAL A 118 14.17 2.10 21.33
C VAL A 118 14.92 2.51 22.59
N GLU A 119 15.98 3.31 22.44
CA GLU A 119 16.82 3.75 23.56
C GLU A 119 16.12 4.77 24.47
N SER A 120 15.36 5.70 23.88
CA SER A 120 14.69 6.79 24.62
C SER A 120 13.18 6.88 24.31
N PRO A 121 12.36 5.92 24.81
CA PRO A 121 10.92 5.85 24.52
C PRO A 121 10.13 7.11 24.89
N ARG A 122 10.53 7.80 25.97
CA ARG A 122 9.87 9.03 26.44
C ARG A 122 10.11 10.21 25.51
N ARG A 123 11.27 10.27 24.85
CA ARG A 123 11.67 11.38 23.98
C ARG A 123 11.10 11.20 22.57
N ASP A 124 11.25 10.02 22.02
CA ASP A 124 10.99 9.75 20.60
C ASP A 124 9.59 9.18 20.35
N GLY A 125 8.85 8.86 21.42
CA GLY A 125 7.55 8.21 21.36
C GLY A 125 7.65 6.70 21.16
N ILE A 126 6.53 6.01 21.43
CA ILE A 126 6.41 4.55 21.28
C ILE A 126 5.36 4.27 20.21
N PRO A 127 5.57 3.29 19.32
CA PRO A 127 4.52 2.80 18.43
C PRO A 127 3.27 2.37 19.22
N GLU A 128 2.11 2.86 18.80
CA GLU A 128 0.81 2.41 19.31
C GLU A 128 0.03 1.77 18.15
N PHE A 129 -0.66 0.67 18.41
CA PHE A 129 -1.47 -0.01 17.40
C PHE A 129 -2.71 -0.67 18.02
N GLU A 130 -3.74 -0.85 17.21
CA GLU A 130 -4.93 -1.64 17.53
C GLU A 130 -5.13 -2.67 16.40
N PRO A 131 -4.90 -3.96 16.69
CA PRO A 131 -4.94 -4.99 15.66
C PRO A 131 -6.35 -5.40 15.27
N ASN A 132 -7.40 -5.05 16.02
CA ASN A 132 -8.76 -5.51 15.74
C ASN A 132 -9.80 -4.42 15.96
N LEU A 133 -9.69 -3.30 15.23
CA LEU A 133 -10.63 -2.20 15.28
C LEU A 133 -11.97 -2.58 14.62
N LYS A 134 -12.91 -3.04 15.45
CA LYS A 134 -14.24 -3.54 15.05
C LYS A 134 -15.13 -2.45 14.44
N ALA A 135 -16.12 -2.87 13.65
CA ALA A 135 -17.15 -1.98 13.09
C ALA A 135 -17.78 -1.05 14.15
N GLY A 136 -17.83 0.24 13.86
CA GLY A 136 -18.34 1.27 14.77
C GLY A 136 -17.46 1.61 15.98
N ALA A 137 -16.33 0.93 16.18
CA ALA A 137 -15.37 1.26 17.24
C ALA A 137 -14.42 2.38 16.81
N SER A 138 -13.77 3.01 17.79
CA SER A 138 -12.72 4.00 17.57
C SER A 138 -11.50 3.69 18.42
N TRP A 139 -10.32 3.98 17.86
CA TRP A 139 -9.04 3.92 18.54
C TRP A 139 -8.42 5.31 18.59
N THR A 140 -7.72 5.61 19.68
CA THR A 140 -7.02 6.89 19.88
C THR A 140 -5.59 6.63 20.32
N ALA A 141 -4.64 7.39 19.77
CA ALA A 141 -3.23 7.33 20.15
C ALA A 141 -2.62 8.73 20.31
N ARG A 142 -1.47 8.77 20.97
CA ARG A 142 -0.71 10.00 21.21
C ARG A 142 0.55 10.03 20.35
N LEU A 143 0.74 11.13 19.64
CA LEU A 143 1.94 11.43 18.87
C LEU A 143 2.82 12.37 19.68
N THR A 144 3.90 11.84 20.27
CA THR A 144 4.84 12.61 21.12
C THR A 144 5.62 13.62 20.32
N VAL A 145 5.49 14.91 20.64
CA VAL A 145 6.28 16.00 20.06
C VAL A 145 7.54 16.18 20.91
N PRO A 146 8.74 15.87 20.39
CA PRO A 146 9.97 15.97 21.17
C PRO A 146 10.26 17.38 21.66
N GLU A 147 10.82 17.48 22.87
CA GLU A 147 11.09 18.76 23.54
C GLU A 147 12.03 19.68 22.74
N TYR A 148 13.11 19.14 22.17
CA TYR A 148 14.07 19.89 21.36
C TYR A 148 13.45 20.56 20.11
N ILE A 149 12.31 20.06 19.61
CA ILE A 149 11.58 20.66 18.48
C ILE A 149 10.67 21.78 18.97
N ARG A 150 10.08 21.61 20.16
CA ARG A 150 9.22 22.63 20.80
C ARG A 150 10.03 23.85 21.24
N GLU A 151 11.21 23.63 21.78
CA GLU A 151 12.14 24.69 22.19
C GLU A 151 12.65 25.48 20.98
N ALA A 152 13.03 24.80 19.90
CA ALA A 152 13.45 25.45 18.65
C ALA A 152 12.34 26.25 17.96
N ALA A 153 11.07 25.98 18.27
CA ALA A 153 9.96 26.83 17.81
C ALA A 153 9.78 28.09 18.65
N SER A 154 10.35 28.12 19.86
CA SER A 154 10.29 29.27 20.77
C SER A 154 11.48 30.22 20.59
N ASP A 155 12.61 29.72 20.08
CA ASP A 155 13.82 30.50 19.79
C ASP A 155 14.21 30.39 18.29
N PRO A 156 13.89 31.39 17.46
CA PRO A 156 14.10 31.35 16.01
C PRO A 156 15.55 31.58 15.57
N SER A 157 16.55 31.40 16.45
CA SER A 157 17.96 31.59 16.13
C SER A 157 18.59 30.47 15.27
N ASP A 158 17.87 29.36 15.03
CA ASP A 158 18.32 28.20 14.25
C ASP A 158 17.95 28.32 12.76
N ASP A 159 18.88 27.98 11.86
CA ASP A 159 18.83 28.27 10.41
C ASP A 159 17.79 27.44 9.61
N ALA A 160 17.07 26.49 10.25
CA ALA A 160 16.01 25.70 9.62
C ALA A 160 14.90 25.26 10.60
N PRO A 161 13.61 25.29 10.17
CA PRO A 161 12.50 24.86 11.02
C PRO A 161 12.56 23.36 11.33
N LYS A 162 12.64 23.01 12.62
CA LYS A 162 12.62 21.60 13.06
C LYS A 162 11.21 21.03 12.93
N SER A 163 11.11 19.82 12.39
CA SER A 163 9.85 19.10 12.22
C SER A 163 9.97 17.66 12.68
N VAL A 164 8.82 17.05 13.01
CA VAL A 164 8.71 15.64 13.40
C VAL A 164 7.69 14.95 12.51
N THR A 165 7.97 13.71 12.15
CA THR A 165 7.13 12.93 11.23
C THR A 165 6.68 11.63 11.87
N TRP A 166 5.39 11.30 11.70
CA TRP A 166 4.81 10.02 12.07
C TRP A 166 4.15 9.36 10.88
N ILE A 167 4.06 8.05 10.96
CA ILE A 167 3.37 7.20 10.00
C ILE A 167 2.14 6.64 10.71
N ILE A 168 0.99 6.84 10.08
CA ILE A 168 -0.29 6.31 10.53
C ILE A 168 -0.81 5.37 9.45
N GLU A 169 -1.04 4.11 9.80
CA GLU A 169 -1.45 3.08 8.86
C GLU A 169 -2.85 2.58 9.17
N VAL A 170 -3.63 2.39 8.10
CA VAL A 170 -4.94 1.75 8.15
C VAL A 170 -4.94 0.58 7.18
N THR A 171 -4.96 -0.63 7.72
CA THR A 171 -4.86 -1.88 6.96
C THR A 171 -6.15 -2.68 7.10
N SER A 172 -6.67 -3.16 5.98
CA SER A 172 -7.83 -4.04 5.96
C SER A 172 -7.51 -5.42 6.51
N GLN A 173 -8.41 -5.98 7.31
CA GLN A 173 -8.38 -7.39 7.70
C GLN A 173 -9.45 -8.23 6.99
N ILE A 174 -10.07 -7.72 5.93
CA ILE A 174 -10.97 -8.53 5.10
C ILE A 174 -10.14 -9.63 4.43
N ILE A 175 -10.60 -10.88 4.52
CA ILE A 175 -9.88 -12.04 3.99
C ILE A 175 -10.50 -12.58 2.69
N PHE A 176 -11.83 -12.74 2.66
CA PHE A 176 -12.50 -13.54 1.62
C PHE A 176 -13.41 -12.75 0.67
N SER A 177 -13.80 -11.53 1.04
CA SER A 177 -14.75 -10.74 0.27
C SER A 177 -14.07 -9.60 -0.50
N ARG A 178 -14.21 -9.64 -1.84
CA ARG A 178 -13.79 -8.53 -2.72
C ARG A 178 -14.77 -7.38 -2.77
N THR A 179 -16.03 -7.64 -2.44
CA THR A 179 -17.10 -6.65 -2.49
C THR A 179 -17.23 -5.91 -1.17
N ALA A 180 -16.76 -6.51 -0.07
CA ALA A 180 -16.71 -5.83 1.22
C ALA A 180 -15.69 -4.70 1.19
N SER A 181 -16.06 -3.59 1.83
CA SER A 181 -15.20 -2.45 2.10
C SER A 181 -15.43 -1.99 3.53
N VAL A 182 -14.34 -1.63 4.22
CA VAL A 182 -14.40 -1.04 5.56
C VAL A 182 -14.08 0.44 5.45
N SER A 183 -15.11 1.27 5.63
CA SER A 183 -14.95 2.73 5.67
C SER A 183 -14.45 3.18 7.04
N TYR A 184 -13.63 4.24 7.04
CA TYR A 184 -13.05 4.80 8.24
C TYR A 184 -12.86 6.31 8.16
N GLU A 185 -12.66 6.90 9.33
CA GLU A 185 -12.43 8.32 9.56
C GLU A 185 -11.14 8.47 10.36
N LEU A 186 -10.24 9.36 9.95
CA LEU A 186 -8.99 9.71 10.61
C LEU A 186 -9.01 11.19 11.01
N LEU A 187 -8.90 11.47 12.30
CA LEU A 187 -8.88 12.81 12.87
C LEU A 187 -7.58 13.03 13.64
N ILE A 188 -6.98 14.21 13.51
CA ILE A 188 -5.82 14.62 14.30
C ILE A 188 -6.07 16.01 14.86
N ALA A 189 -5.86 16.17 16.17
CA ALA A 189 -6.07 17.43 16.88
C ALA A 189 -4.97 17.70 17.91
N ARG A 190 -4.87 18.96 18.35
CA ARG A 190 -3.94 19.38 19.41
C ARG A 190 -4.39 18.95 20.81
N ASP A 191 -5.68 18.71 21.01
CA ASP A 191 -6.24 18.21 22.28
C ASP A 191 -7.22 17.06 22.07
N GLN A 192 -7.23 16.14 23.04
CA GLN A 192 -8.03 14.92 22.97
C GLN A 192 -9.53 15.18 22.90
N LYS A 193 -10.04 16.15 23.67
CA LYS A 193 -11.47 16.46 23.77
C LYS A 193 -12.09 16.85 22.42
N SER A 194 -11.31 17.48 21.56
CA SER A 194 -11.77 17.92 20.24
C SER A 194 -12.04 16.75 19.29
N LEU A 195 -11.51 15.56 19.57
CA LEU A 195 -11.74 14.36 18.75
C LEU A 195 -13.09 13.67 19.04
N ASP A 196 -13.76 14.01 20.15
CA ASP A 196 -15.01 13.36 20.57
C ASP A 196 -16.27 14.02 20.05
N LEU A 197 -16.18 15.27 19.60
CA LEU A 197 -17.32 16.05 19.13
C LEU A 197 -17.87 15.59 17.76
N GLY A 198 -17.14 14.72 17.04
CA GLY A 198 -17.55 14.17 15.74
C GLY A 198 -17.55 15.22 14.62
N PHE A 199 -17.27 14.80 13.38
CA PHE A 199 -17.07 15.72 12.26
C PHE A 199 -18.20 16.73 12.04
N THR A 200 -19.47 16.32 12.16
CA THR A 200 -20.62 17.20 11.92
C THR A 200 -20.64 18.42 12.85
N ALA A 201 -20.23 18.25 14.11
CA ALA A 201 -20.14 19.35 15.07
C ALA A 201 -18.88 20.21 14.80
N ILE A 202 -17.81 19.58 14.32
CA ILE A 202 -16.50 20.20 14.14
C ILE A 202 -16.38 20.97 12.81
N THR A 203 -17.07 20.69 11.71
CA THR A 203 -16.87 21.49 10.48
C THR A 203 -18.02 22.42 10.10
N GLY A 204 -19.21 22.19 10.69
CA GLY A 204 -20.41 23.01 10.53
C GLY A 204 -20.54 23.60 9.13
N ASN A 205 -20.61 22.74 8.11
CA ASN A 205 -20.81 23.05 6.69
C ASN A 205 -19.99 24.23 6.09
N SER A 206 -18.96 24.74 6.75
CA SER A 206 -18.31 26.03 6.42
C SER A 206 -16.80 25.95 6.26
N GLN A 207 -16.13 24.96 6.87
CA GLN A 207 -14.70 24.72 6.70
C GLN A 207 -14.44 23.34 6.08
N GLY A 208 -14.74 23.24 4.78
CA GLY A 208 -14.25 22.16 3.91
C GLY A 208 -14.88 20.77 4.13
N SER A 209 -14.97 20.00 3.06
CA SER A 209 -15.22 18.56 3.13
C SER A 209 -13.98 17.85 3.71
N PRO A 210 -14.13 16.65 4.33
CA PRO A 210 -12.96 15.84 4.63
C PRO A 210 -12.12 15.62 3.38
N GLY A 211 -10.81 15.49 3.53
CA GLY A 211 -10.01 14.93 2.45
C GLY A 211 -10.41 13.48 2.22
N GLN A 212 -10.43 13.06 0.96
CA GLN A 212 -10.52 11.65 0.61
C GLN A 212 -9.16 11.16 0.13
N VAL A 213 -8.86 9.88 0.35
CA VAL A 213 -7.63 9.24 -0.13
C VAL A 213 -7.38 9.52 -1.63
N GLN A 214 -8.44 9.56 -2.45
CA GLN A 214 -8.36 9.84 -3.89
C GLN A 214 -7.95 11.28 -4.21
N ASP A 215 -8.29 12.25 -3.35
CA ASP A 215 -7.93 13.67 -3.56
C ASP A 215 -6.41 13.88 -3.54
N HIS A 216 -5.66 13.00 -2.86
CA HIS A 216 -4.21 13.09 -2.71
C HIS A 216 -3.43 12.32 -3.79
N GLN A 217 -4.10 11.59 -4.69
CA GLN A 217 -3.45 10.82 -5.76
C GLN A 217 -3.03 11.68 -6.97
N GLN A 218 -3.70 12.82 -7.20
CA GLN A 218 -3.47 13.67 -8.38
C GLN A 218 -2.27 14.64 -8.24
N GLY A 219 -1.67 14.71 -7.04
CA GLY A 219 -0.61 15.68 -6.73
C GLY A 219 0.72 15.49 -7.48
N LYS A 220 0.97 14.33 -8.11
CA LYS A 220 2.22 14.08 -8.85
C LYS A 220 2.21 14.51 -10.33
N LYS A 221 1.08 14.96 -10.89
CA LYS A 221 0.99 15.34 -12.33
C LYS A 221 0.52 16.78 -12.60
N SER A 222 0.26 17.58 -11.57
CA SER A 222 -0.24 18.95 -11.74
C SER A 222 0.90 19.97 -11.58
N HIS A 223 1.76 20.10 -12.59
CA HIS A 223 2.70 21.23 -12.72
C HIS A 223 2.03 22.54 -13.22
N THR A 224 0.69 22.62 -13.27
CA THR A 224 -0.01 23.74 -13.94
C THR A 224 -0.96 24.54 -13.04
N SER A 225 -0.60 24.74 -11.76
CA SER A 225 -1.35 25.65 -10.88
C SER A 225 -0.39 26.39 -9.94
N ASN A 226 -0.12 27.66 -10.25
CA ASN A 226 0.75 28.59 -9.50
C ASN A 226 0.23 29.02 -8.11
N HIS A 227 -0.62 28.22 -7.47
CA HIS A 227 -1.00 28.39 -6.09
C HIS A 227 -0.95 27.04 -5.36
N PRO A 228 -0.21 26.91 -4.24
CA PRO A 228 -0.23 25.71 -3.41
C PRO A 228 -1.60 25.65 -2.72
N ALA A 229 -2.59 25.06 -3.41
CA ALA A 229 -3.86 24.75 -2.80
C ALA A 229 -3.60 23.84 -1.60
N GLN A 230 -4.09 24.23 -0.42
CA GLN A 230 -3.93 23.39 0.77
C GLN A 230 -4.55 22.02 0.49
N PRO A 231 -3.83 20.92 0.79
CA PRO A 231 -4.36 19.58 0.60
C PRO A 231 -5.70 19.44 1.34
N LYS A 232 -6.73 18.94 0.64
CA LYS A 232 -8.08 18.81 1.22
C LYS A 232 -8.03 18.02 2.53
N GLY A 233 -8.81 18.46 3.52
CA GLY A 233 -8.82 17.84 4.85
C GLY A 233 -7.66 18.24 5.77
N VAL A 234 -6.73 19.11 5.34
CA VAL A 234 -5.71 19.72 6.21
C VAL A 234 -6.15 21.13 6.61
N TYR A 235 -6.29 21.38 7.90
CA TYR A 235 -6.80 22.66 8.44
C TYR A 235 -5.73 23.56 9.06
N SER A 236 -4.48 23.10 9.11
CA SER A 236 -3.36 23.83 9.71
C SER A 236 -2.15 23.85 8.78
N LYS A 237 -1.48 25.01 8.68
CA LYS A 237 -0.22 25.15 7.92
C LYS A 237 0.94 24.40 8.58
N ALA A 238 0.91 24.26 9.90
CA ALA A 238 1.90 23.51 10.67
C ALA A 238 1.96 22.00 10.35
N VAL A 239 1.05 21.49 9.50
CA VAL A 239 0.97 20.08 9.17
C VAL A 239 1.08 19.88 7.66
N LYS A 240 2.00 19.01 7.25
CA LYS A 240 2.09 18.46 5.90
C LYS A 240 1.64 17.01 5.93
N LEU A 241 0.76 16.65 4.99
CA LEU A 241 0.25 15.28 4.85
C LEU A 241 0.64 14.71 3.48
N VAL A 242 1.21 13.51 3.48
CA VAL A 242 1.36 12.66 2.30
C VAL A 242 0.53 11.40 2.50
N VAL A 243 -0.32 11.08 1.53
CA VAL A 243 -1.19 9.90 1.58
C VAL A 243 -0.76 8.92 0.49
N ASP A 244 -0.42 7.70 0.89
CA ASP A 244 -0.06 6.62 -0.01
C ASP A 244 -1.08 5.50 0.07
N ASP A 245 -1.65 5.16 -1.09
CA ASP A 245 -2.50 3.99 -1.24
C ASP A 245 -1.68 2.73 -1.52
N THR A 246 -2.35 1.59 -1.57
CA THR A 246 -1.70 0.30 -1.82
C THR A 246 -0.91 0.30 -3.12
N THR A 247 -1.45 0.91 -4.18
CA THR A 247 -0.78 0.93 -5.49
C THR A 247 0.47 1.79 -5.48
N SER A 248 0.43 2.98 -4.85
CA SER A 248 1.59 3.85 -4.65
C SER A 248 2.69 3.13 -3.86
N LEU A 249 2.35 2.52 -2.72
CA LEU A 249 3.29 1.81 -1.84
C LEU A 249 4.02 0.67 -2.58
N TRP A 250 3.28 -0.10 -3.39
CA TRP A 250 3.84 -1.21 -4.18
C TRP A 250 4.71 -0.75 -5.36
N ASN A 251 4.45 0.45 -5.88
CA ASN A 251 5.19 1.01 -7.03
C ASN A 251 6.39 1.86 -6.63
N LYS A 252 6.63 2.10 -5.34
CA LYS A 252 7.87 2.73 -4.85
C LYS A 252 9.01 1.70 -4.73
N PRO A 253 10.27 2.03 -5.07
CA PRO A 253 10.66 3.19 -5.87
C PRO A 253 10.08 3.10 -7.29
N ALA A 254 9.79 4.25 -7.89
CA ALA A 254 9.29 4.32 -9.26
C ALA A 254 10.32 3.75 -10.23
N LEU A 255 9.84 3.24 -11.36
CA LEU A 255 10.72 2.79 -12.43
C LEU A 255 11.37 4.03 -13.09
N PRO A 256 12.64 3.95 -13.51
CA PRO A 256 13.28 5.07 -14.19
C PRO A 256 12.51 5.52 -15.42
N GLU A 257 12.36 6.83 -15.59
CA GLU A 257 11.84 7.45 -16.81
C GLU A 257 12.96 8.28 -17.46
N TRP A 258 12.87 8.49 -18.77
CA TRP A 258 13.77 9.44 -19.45
C TRP A 258 13.46 10.85 -18.97
N ASP A 259 14.50 11.63 -18.66
CA ASP A 259 14.37 13.03 -18.27
C ASP A 259 13.75 13.84 -19.41
N GLU A 260 12.98 14.89 -19.09
CA GLU A 260 12.31 15.72 -20.11
C GLU A 260 13.30 16.40 -21.06
N GLN A 261 14.51 16.72 -20.58
CA GLN A 261 15.61 17.22 -21.40
C GLN A 261 16.12 16.17 -22.39
N GLU A 262 16.26 14.91 -21.98
CA GLU A 262 16.66 13.80 -22.86
C GLU A 262 15.57 13.44 -23.89
N ARG A 263 14.29 13.65 -23.53
CA ARG A 263 13.16 13.49 -24.49
C ARG A 263 13.17 14.57 -25.56
N SER A 264 13.61 15.80 -25.25
CA SER A 264 13.66 16.92 -26.20
C SER A 264 14.67 16.70 -27.34
N HIS A 265 15.82 16.07 -27.04
CA HIS A 265 16.82 15.68 -28.05
C HIS A 265 16.32 14.61 -29.04
N ARG A 266 15.26 13.85 -28.68
CA ARG A 266 14.64 12.86 -29.57
C ARG A 266 13.52 13.44 -30.45
N GLY A 267 13.04 14.65 -30.16
CA GLY A 267 11.91 15.29 -30.85
C GLY A 267 12.29 16.23 -32.00
N SER A 268 13.52 16.77 -32.02
CA SER A 268 14.01 17.54 -33.17
C SER A 268 14.55 16.58 -34.22
N GLY A 269 13.80 16.40 -35.32
CA GLY A 269 14.16 15.54 -36.44
C GLY A 269 15.38 16.03 -37.22
N ASP A 270 16.56 15.94 -36.64
CA ASP A 270 17.82 16.12 -37.35
C ASP A 270 18.54 14.76 -37.45
N ALA A 271 18.24 14.07 -38.54
CA ALA A 271 18.57 12.68 -38.78
C ALA A 271 20.02 12.46 -39.27
N HIS A 272 21.01 13.21 -38.76
CA HIS A 272 22.40 13.08 -39.23
C HIS A 272 23.49 13.41 -38.18
N ASN A 273 23.34 12.99 -36.92
CA ASN A 273 24.52 12.86 -36.05
C ASN A 273 24.40 11.65 -35.11
N GLY A 274 25.27 10.65 -35.31
CA GLY A 274 25.30 9.39 -34.57
C GLY A 274 25.86 9.54 -33.14
N GLY A 275 25.20 10.35 -32.31
CA GLY A 275 25.48 10.38 -30.88
C GLY A 275 25.11 9.04 -30.22
N PRO A 276 25.85 8.58 -29.19
CA PRO A 276 25.52 7.35 -28.49
C PRO A 276 24.12 7.47 -27.86
N SER A 277 23.26 6.49 -28.12
CA SER A 277 21.96 6.42 -27.45
C SER A 277 22.19 6.29 -25.93
N PRO A 278 21.39 6.99 -25.11
CA PRO A 278 21.59 6.96 -23.67
C PRO A 278 21.35 5.54 -23.14
N LYS A 279 22.22 5.10 -22.22
CA LYS A 279 22.24 3.73 -21.70
C LYS A 279 20.99 3.46 -20.87
N LYS A 280 20.38 2.29 -21.04
CA LYS A 280 19.22 1.85 -20.23
C LYS A 280 19.69 1.41 -18.85
N LYS A 281 19.06 1.90 -17.78
CA LYS A 281 19.31 1.45 -16.41
C LYS A 281 18.93 -0.03 -16.26
N LYS A 282 19.85 -0.86 -15.75
CA LYS A 282 19.63 -2.31 -15.55
C LYS A 282 18.78 -2.55 -14.30
N ILE A 283 17.81 -3.46 -14.36
CA ILE A 283 16.90 -3.77 -13.25
C ILE A 283 16.92 -5.26 -12.90
N HIS A 284 17.13 -5.54 -11.60
CA HIS A 284 16.86 -6.82 -10.95
C HIS A 284 15.41 -6.81 -10.42
N LEU A 285 14.53 -7.57 -11.06
CA LEU A 285 13.13 -7.67 -10.65
C LEU A 285 12.95 -8.72 -9.55
N VAL A 286 12.44 -8.33 -8.38
CA VAL A 286 12.04 -9.27 -7.32
C VAL A 286 10.52 -9.39 -7.31
N VAL A 287 10.02 -10.60 -7.54
CA VAL A 287 8.58 -10.89 -7.57
C VAL A 287 8.14 -11.49 -6.23
N LEU A 288 7.29 -10.76 -5.50
CA LEU A 288 6.66 -11.22 -4.25
C LEU A 288 5.29 -11.82 -4.50
N THR A 289 5.00 -12.97 -3.88
CA THR A 289 3.69 -13.61 -3.98
C THR A 289 3.15 -14.06 -2.62
N HIS A 290 1.89 -13.70 -2.38
CA HIS A 290 1.16 -14.00 -1.16
C HIS A 290 0.67 -15.46 -1.06
N GLY A 291 0.30 -15.85 0.17
CA GLY A 291 -0.33 -17.13 0.50
C GLY A 291 -1.86 -17.14 0.42
N LEU A 292 -2.50 -18.10 1.10
CA LEU A 292 -3.95 -18.35 1.01
C LEU A 292 -4.83 -17.14 1.36
N HIS A 293 -4.49 -16.45 2.45
CA HIS A 293 -5.30 -15.36 3.02
C HIS A 293 -5.13 -14.01 2.32
N SER A 294 -4.36 -13.96 1.22
CA SER A 294 -4.15 -12.71 0.46
C SER A 294 -3.69 -11.54 1.33
N ASN A 295 -2.82 -11.80 2.31
CA ASN A 295 -2.19 -10.77 3.15
C ASN A 295 -1.10 -10.01 2.37
N LEU A 296 -1.51 -9.46 1.22
CA LEU A 296 -0.69 -8.68 0.32
C LEU A 296 -0.19 -7.38 0.96
N THR A 297 -0.85 -6.86 1.98
CA THR A 297 -0.56 -5.50 2.47
C THR A 297 0.12 -5.41 3.83
N ALA A 298 0.05 -6.44 4.68
CA ALA A 298 0.87 -6.47 5.88
C ALA A 298 2.18 -7.22 5.60
N ASP A 299 2.15 -8.56 5.53
CA ASP A 299 3.36 -9.37 5.47
C ASP A 299 4.19 -9.11 4.20
N MET A 300 3.54 -8.99 3.05
CA MET A 300 4.25 -8.81 1.78
C MET A 300 4.82 -7.41 1.64
N LEU A 301 4.14 -6.40 2.18
CA LEU A 301 4.65 -5.02 2.19
C LEU A 301 5.84 -4.91 3.14
N TYR A 302 5.77 -5.53 4.32
CA TYR A 302 6.91 -5.60 5.24
C TYR A 302 8.14 -6.24 4.59
N MET A 303 7.96 -7.36 3.87
CA MET A 303 9.09 -7.99 3.14
C MET A 303 9.62 -7.08 2.05
N LYS A 304 8.74 -6.43 1.27
CA LYS A 304 9.15 -5.44 0.27
C LYS A 304 10.01 -4.34 0.89
N GLU A 305 9.52 -3.71 1.95
CA GLU A 305 10.19 -2.59 2.62
C GLU A 305 11.50 -3.02 3.27
N SER A 306 11.56 -4.24 3.82
CA SER A 306 12.79 -4.81 4.38
C SER A 306 13.86 -5.04 3.30
N ILE A 307 13.45 -5.53 2.12
CA ILE A 307 14.35 -5.69 0.97
C ILE A 307 14.81 -4.30 0.48
N ASP A 308 13.89 -3.36 0.30
CA ASP A 308 14.19 -1.99 -0.14
C ASP A 308 15.18 -1.30 0.83
N ALA A 309 14.98 -1.46 2.15
CA ALA A 309 15.87 -0.95 3.20
C ALA A 309 17.27 -1.53 3.10
N THR A 310 17.36 -2.86 2.97
CA THR A 310 18.63 -3.58 2.89
C THR A 310 19.39 -3.18 1.61
N VAL A 311 18.69 -3.02 0.48
CA VAL A 311 19.27 -2.53 -0.78
C VAL A 311 19.81 -1.12 -0.63
N LYS A 312 19.05 -0.21 0.00
CA LYS A 312 19.50 1.16 0.24
C LYS A 312 20.76 1.19 1.12
N GLN A 313 20.76 0.45 2.22
CA GLN A 313 21.91 0.36 3.12
C GLN A 313 23.14 -0.25 2.42
N ALA A 314 22.95 -1.31 1.62
CA ALA A 314 24.02 -1.92 0.84
C ALA A 314 24.64 -0.94 -0.17
N ARG A 315 23.82 -0.11 -0.82
CA ARG A 315 24.26 0.95 -1.73
C ARG A 315 25.04 2.04 -0.99
N GLU A 316 24.54 2.53 0.13
CA GLU A 316 25.23 3.53 0.96
C GLU A 316 26.58 3.01 1.48
N ASN A 317 26.62 1.77 1.98
CA ASN A 317 27.86 1.13 2.43
C ASN A 317 28.87 0.93 1.29
N ARG A 318 28.41 0.64 0.07
CA ARG A 318 29.26 0.56 -1.12
C ARG A 318 29.80 1.94 -1.51
N ARG A 319 28.94 2.97 -1.54
CA ARG A 319 29.34 4.36 -1.79
C ARG A 319 30.39 4.84 -0.78
N ARG A 320 30.18 4.54 0.50
CA ARG A 320 31.13 4.86 1.57
C ARG A 320 32.49 4.19 1.34
N ARG A 321 32.51 2.87 1.10
CA ARG A 321 33.76 2.13 0.82
C ARG A 321 34.52 2.66 -0.39
N ARG A 322 33.82 3.11 -1.45
CA ARG A 322 34.45 3.72 -2.62
C ARG A 322 35.03 5.09 -2.33
N ARG A 323 34.33 5.93 -1.56
CA ARG A 323 34.85 7.23 -1.12
C ARG A 323 36.08 7.06 -0.24
N GLU A 324 36.07 6.10 0.68
CA GLU A 324 37.22 5.74 1.52
C GLU A 324 38.41 5.26 0.66
N ALA A 325 38.16 4.39 -0.33
CA ALA A 325 39.19 3.93 -1.26
C ALA A 325 39.78 5.06 -2.13
N LYS A 326 38.95 6.02 -2.57
CA LYS A 326 39.40 7.22 -3.33
C LYS A 326 40.13 8.23 -2.42
N ALA A 327 39.80 8.30 -1.13
CA ALA A 327 40.33 9.30 -0.20
C ALA A 327 41.59 8.86 0.57
N GLY A 328 42.01 7.59 0.50
CA GLY A 328 43.28 7.12 1.07
C GLY A 328 43.39 7.12 2.60
N GLU A 329 42.38 7.56 3.35
CA GLU A 329 42.37 7.57 4.82
C GLU A 329 41.37 6.55 5.41
N PRO A 330 41.80 5.62 6.28
CA PRO A 330 40.90 4.81 7.08
C PRO A 330 40.43 5.62 8.29
N ARG A 331 39.29 6.30 8.19
CA ARG A 331 38.62 6.88 9.37
C ARG A 331 37.92 5.79 10.17
N LYS A 332 38.09 5.82 11.50
CA LYS A 332 37.48 4.89 12.46
C LYS A 332 35.97 4.74 12.20
N SER A 333 35.51 3.49 12.23
CA SER A 333 34.13 3.06 12.08
C SER A 333 33.20 3.76 13.06
N GLY A 334 32.61 4.89 12.66
CA GLY A 334 31.39 5.40 13.28
C GLY A 334 30.25 4.46 12.91
N GLU A 335 29.48 4.01 13.91
CA GLU A 335 28.31 3.14 13.75
C GLU A 335 27.45 3.62 12.57
N SER A 336 27.13 2.70 11.65
CA SER A 336 26.13 2.96 10.65
C SER A 336 24.82 3.27 11.36
N LYS A 337 24.30 4.48 11.20
CA LYS A 337 22.88 4.74 11.51
C LYS A 337 22.07 3.86 10.55
N ASP A 338 21.74 2.65 10.99
CA ASP A 338 20.94 1.74 10.18
C ASP A 338 19.64 2.45 9.83
N ALA A 339 19.31 2.45 8.54
CA ALA A 339 18.11 3.08 8.05
C ALA A 339 16.92 2.55 8.86
N ALA A 340 16.15 3.46 9.48
CA ALA A 340 14.83 3.12 9.94
C ALA A 340 14.09 2.47 8.76
N THR A 341 13.30 1.42 8.99
CA THR A 341 12.48 0.79 7.95
C THR A 341 11.25 1.65 7.62
N ALA A 342 10.83 2.52 8.55
CA ALA A 342 9.66 3.37 8.44
C ALA A 342 9.70 4.47 7.33
N PRO A 343 10.80 5.21 7.05
CA PRO A 343 10.77 6.35 6.14
C PRO A 343 10.93 6.00 4.64
N LEU A 344 10.99 4.72 4.26
CA LEU A 344 11.40 4.36 2.90
C LEU A 344 10.28 4.41 1.86
N SER A 345 9.02 4.46 2.29
CA SER A 345 7.91 4.58 1.34
C SER A 345 7.54 6.02 0.99
N GLY A 346 8.38 7.02 1.28
CA GLY A 346 8.00 8.42 1.01
C GLY A 346 9.10 9.46 0.90
N GLY A 347 10.39 9.08 0.92
CA GLY A 347 11.50 10.05 1.00
C GLY A 347 12.71 9.65 0.17
N GLN A 348 12.50 9.20 -1.06
CA GLN A 348 13.59 8.84 -1.99
C GLN A 348 13.75 9.87 -3.13
N GLU A 349 13.12 11.03 -3.01
CA GLU A 349 13.17 12.11 -3.99
C GLU A 349 14.44 13.00 -3.80
N ASP A 350 15.05 12.99 -2.61
CA ASP A 350 16.17 13.88 -2.25
C ASP A 350 17.57 13.23 -2.25
N ILE A 351 17.74 12.04 -2.84
CA ILE A 351 19.10 11.56 -3.12
C ILE A 351 19.47 12.15 -4.47
N THR A 352 20.12 13.32 -4.45
CA THR A 352 20.81 13.87 -5.63
C THR A 352 21.62 12.73 -6.27
N GLU A 353 21.19 12.29 -7.45
CA GLU A 353 21.93 11.40 -8.34
C GLU A 353 23.15 12.18 -8.85
N CYS A 354 24.09 12.48 -7.96
CA CYS A 354 25.42 12.88 -8.36
C CYS A 354 26.05 11.63 -8.95
N ASP A 355 26.08 11.59 -10.28
CA ASP A 355 26.95 10.85 -11.20
C ASP A 355 27.77 9.68 -10.62
N GLU A 356 27.73 8.52 -11.31
CA GLU A 356 28.55 7.29 -11.17
C GLU A 356 27.91 6.14 -10.33
N ASP A 357 27.51 4.95 -10.84
CA ASP A 357 27.81 4.23 -12.07
C ASP A 357 26.53 3.79 -12.83
N ASP A 358 26.46 4.07 -14.13
CA ASP A 358 25.40 3.63 -15.05
C ASP A 358 25.27 2.10 -15.19
N ASP A 359 26.26 1.34 -14.71
CA ASP A 359 26.35 -0.10 -14.90
C ASP A 359 25.78 -0.93 -13.74
N GLU A 360 25.40 -0.32 -12.62
CA GLU A 360 24.89 -1.05 -11.45
C GLU A 360 23.40 -1.40 -11.59
N GLU A 361 23.08 -2.67 -11.40
CA GLU A 361 21.72 -3.18 -11.48
C GLU A 361 20.86 -2.71 -10.28
N GLN A 362 19.72 -2.08 -10.58
CA GLN A 362 18.76 -1.61 -9.58
C GLN A 362 17.78 -2.70 -9.17
N VAL A 363 17.71 -2.99 -7.87
CA VAL A 363 16.71 -3.92 -7.33
C VAL A 363 15.35 -3.22 -7.26
N VAL A 364 14.33 -3.85 -7.85
CA VAL A 364 12.95 -3.37 -7.82
C VAL A 364 12.04 -4.51 -7.38
N VAL A 365 11.35 -4.31 -6.25
CA VAL A 365 10.44 -5.30 -5.68
C VAL A 365 9.00 -5.02 -6.12
N ARG A 366 8.30 -6.02 -6.65
CA ARG A 366 6.91 -5.93 -7.11
C ARG A 366 6.09 -7.13 -6.65
N GLY A 367 4.85 -6.87 -6.25
CA GLY A 367 3.88 -7.88 -5.85
C GLY A 367 2.89 -8.20 -6.97
N PHE A 368 2.26 -9.37 -6.91
CA PHE A 368 1.15 -9.73 -7.80
C PHE A 368 -0.16 -9.88 -7.02
N ASP A 369 -1.00 -8.85 -7.09
CA ASP A 369 -2.31 -8.75 -6.44
C ASP A 369 -3.42 -9.52 -7.17
N GLY A 370 -3.21 -9.84 -8.45
CA GLY A 370 -4.22 -10.45 -9.30
C GLY A 370 -4.80 -11.76 -8.75
N ASN A 371 -4.06 -12.47 -7.88
CA ASN A 371 -4.44 -13.75 -7.28
C ASN A 371 -5.19 -13.65 -5.94
N MET A 372 -5.38 -12.43 -5.41
CA MET A 372 -6.15 -12.18 -4.20
C MET A 372 -7.53 -12.85 -4.23
N THR A 373 -7.96 -13.53 -3.16
CA THR A 373 -9.27 -14.23 -3.06
C THR A 373 -9.64 -15.11 -4.27
N ARG A 374 -8.65 -15.72 -4.95
CA ARG A 374 -8.87 -16.70 -6.04
C ARG A 374 -8.21 -18.03 -5.75
N THR A 375 -7.82 -18.23 -4.50
CA THR A 375 -7.02 -19.35 -4.07
C THR A 375 -7.81 -20.65 -4.18
N GLU A 376 -9.13 -20.62 -4.12
CA GLU A 376 -10.01 -21.77 -4.37
C GLU A 376 -9.87 -22.37 -5.79
N ARG A 377 -9.25 -21.65 -6.74
CA ARG A 377 -9.09 -22.09 -8.14
C ARG A 377 -7.91 -23.03 -8.38
N GLY A 378 -7.05 -23.25 -7.38
CA GLY A 378 -5.93 -24.18 -7.44
C GLY A 378 -4.60 -23.55 -7.86
N ILE A 379 -3.49 -24.20 -7.51
CA ILE A 379 -2.12 -23.71 -7.68
C ILE A 379 -1.80 -23.47 -9.16
N GLN A 380 -2.22 -24.40 -10.03
CA GLN A 380 -2.05 -24.27 -11.48
C GLN A 380 -2.72 -23.00 -12.04
N TYR A 381 -3.92 -22.68 -11.58
CA TYR A 381 -4.64 -21.48 -12.05
C TYR A 381 -3.88 -20.21 -11.64
N LEU A 382 -3.46 -20.16 -10.37
CA LEU A 382 -2.74 -19.02 -9.80
C LEU A 382 -1.37 -18.84 -10.46
N GLY A 383 -0.61 -19.92 -10.61
CA GLY A 383 0.74 -19.90 -11.18
C GLY A 383 0.74 -19.52 -12.65
N LYS A 384 -0.25 -19.98 -13.43
CA LYS A 384 -0.41 -19.54 -14.82
C LYS A 384 -0.64 -18.03 -14.94
N ARG A 385 -1.40 -17.43 -14.02
CA ARG A 385 -1.66 -15.98 -14.04
C ARG A 385 -0.44 -15.18 -13.66
N LEU A 386 0.29 -15.65 -12.64
CA LEU A 386 1.56 -15.06 -12.25
C LEU A 386 2.57 -15.13 -13.41
N ALA A 387 2.74 -16.28 -14.06
CA ALA A 387 3.62 -16.42 -15.22
C ALA A 387 3.29 -15.43 -16.33
N LYS A 388 2.00 -15.28 -16.65
CA LYS A 388 1.55 -14.32 -17.66
C LYS A 388 1.80 -12.86 -17.25
N HIS A 389 1.69 -12.56 -15.96
CA HIS A 389 2.03 -11.23 -15.43
C HIS A 389 3.53 -10.95 -15.59
N VAL A 390 4.40 -11.88 -15.18
CA VAL A 390 5.86 -11.77 -15.34
C VAL A 390 6.25 -11.52 -16.80
N LEU A 391 5.71 -12.32 -17.74
CA LEU A 391 5.94 -12.13 -19.18
C LEU A 391 5.49 -10.75 -19.66
N ARG A 392 4.33 -10.26 -19.22
CA ARG A 392 3.83 -8.94 -19.61
C ARG A 392 4.67 -7.80 -19.03
N THR A 393 5.12 -7.92 -17.78
CA THR A 393 5.92 -6.89 -17.10
C THR A 393 7.30 -6.75 -17.76
N THR A 394 7.93 -7.87 -18.06
CA THR A 394 9.27 -7.94 -18.66
C THR A 394 9.31 -7.73 -20.17
N TYR A 395 8.16 -7.64 -20.83
CA TYR A 395 8.09 -7.25 -22.23
C TYR A 395 8.43 -5.76 -22.38
N PRO A 396 9.26 -5.32 -23.35
CA PRO A 396 9.78 -6.09 -24.49
C PRO A 396 11.19 -6.68 -24.30
N ASP A 397 11.82 -6.54 -23.13
CA ASP A 397 13.19 -7.04 -22.85
C ASP A 397 13.33 -8.54 -23.15
N GLN A 398 12.20 -9.25 -23.06
CA GLN A 398 11.98 -10.55 -23.65
C GLN A 398 10.79 -10.48 -24.65
N PRO A 399 10.85 -11.18 -25.80
CA PRO A 399 9.86 -11.02 -26.88
C PRO A 399 8.58 -11.85 -26.68
N PHE A 400 8.51 -12.69 -25.66
CA PHE A 400 7.41 -13.63 -25.45
C PHE A 400 6.23 -12.96 -24.74
N LEU A 401 5.11 -12.83 -25.45
CA LEU A 401 3.86 -12.42 -24.83
C LEU A 401 3.01 -13.63 -24.42
N PRO A 402 2.14 -13.49 -23.40
CA PRO A 402 1.17 -14.51 -23.07
C PRO A 402 0.32 -14.89 -24.29
N VAL A 403 0.42 -16.14 -24.75
CA VAL A 403 -0.45 -16.66 -25.82
C VAL A 403 -1.91 -16.46 -25.41
N LYS A 404 -2.62 -15.60 -26.13
CA LYS A 404 -4.07 -15.47 -26.01
C LYS A 404 -4.65 -16.72 -26.66
N LYS A 405 -5.27 -17.60 -25.87
CA LYS A 405 -6.11 -18.65 -26.47
C LYS A 405 -7.23 -17.92 -27.19
N ALA A 406 -7.23 -17.95 -28.52
CA ALA A 406 -8.39 -17.55 -29.31
C ALA A 406 -9.60 -18.29 -28.71
N SER A 407 -10.64 -17.53 -28.37
CA SER A 407 -11.90 -18.05 -27.86
C SER A 407 -12.42 -19.11 -28.84
N ILE A 408 -12.49 -20.35 -28.37
CA ILE A 408 -13.05 -21.51 -29.12
C ILE A 408 -14.52 -21.25 -29.55
N GLY A 409 -15.19 -20.24 -28.99
CA GLY A 409 -16.56 -19.84 -29.35
C GLY A 409 -16.75 -19.02 -30.62
N LYS A 410 -15.71 -18.75 -31.43
CA LYS A 410 -15.85 -17.99 -32.69
C LYS A 410 -15.71 -18.83 -33.97
N LYS A 411 -15.57 -20.16 -33.85
CA LYS A 411 -15.40 -21.10 -34.98
C LYS A 411 -16.60 -22.04 -35.21
N LEU A 412 -17.82 -21.59 -34.95
CA LEU A 412 -19.05 -22.32 -35.32
C LEU A 412 -19.98 -21.54 -36.27
N SER A 413 -19.58 -20.35 -36.74
CA SER A 413 -20.32 -19.58 -37.76
C SER A 413 -19.46 -19.35 -39.00
N GLY A 414 -19.17 -20.43 -39.73
CA GLY A 414 -18.35 -20.33 -40.93
C GLY A 414 -18.28 -21.63 -41.71
N THR A 415 -19.40 -22.33 -41.81
CA THR A 415 -19.56 -23.43 -42.76
C THR A 415 -20.13 -22.82 -44.04
N LEU A 416 -19.50 -23.14 -45.19
CA LEU A 416 -19.87 -22.86 -46.60
C LEU A 416 -19.00 -21.83 -47.33
N SER A 417 -17.83 -22.28 -47.83
CA SER A 417 -17.40 -22.03 -49.23
C SER A 417 -16.25 -23.00 -49.59
N PRO A 418 -16.21 -23.57 -50.82
CA PRO A 418 -15.26 -24.63 -51.16
C PRO A 418 -14.07 -24.15 -52.00
N THR A 419 -12.97 -24.93 -51.93
CA THR A 419 -11.76 -24.94 -52.79
C THR A 419 -10.80 -23.75 -52.55
N LYS A 420 -9.45 -23.85 -52.50
CA LYS A 420 -8.42 -24.74 -53.06
C LYS A 420 -7.17 -24.79 -52.14
N SER A 421 -6.32 -25.78 -52.38
CA SER A 421 -5.07 -26.15 -51.70
C SER A 421 -3.88 -25.18 -51.90
N LYS A 422 -3.06 -24.97 -50.86
CA LYS A 422 -1.59 -25.24 -50.78
C LYS A 422 -0.87 -24.49 -49.64
N SER A 423 0.21 -25.15 -49.19
CA SER A 423 1.39 -24.73 -48.42
C SER A 423 1.25 -24.37 -46.93
N GLU A 424 1.75 -25.31 -46.12
CA GLU A 424 2.40 -25.10 -44.83
C GLU A 424 3.62 -24.16 -44.98
N HIS A 425 4.01 -23.53 -43.86
CA HIS A 425 5.00 -22.47 -43.69
C HIS A 425 4.53 -21.08 -44.14
N ASP A 426 4.15 -20.22 -43.17
CA ASP A 426 4.74 -18.88 -42.96
C ASP A 426 3.90 -17.96 -42.02
N PHE A 427 3.30 -18.51 -40.94
CA PHE A 427 2.47 -17.71 -40.02
C PHE A 427 3.26 -17.05 -38.86
N THR A 428 4.54 -17.36 -38.68
CA THR A 428 5.40 -16.79 -37.63
C THR A 428 6.11 -15.49 -38.07
N ALA A 429 6.31 -15.26 -39.37
CA ALA A 429 7.01 -14.06 -39.85
C ALA A 429 6.11 -12.81 -39.91
N LEU A 430 4.79 -12.99 -40.12
CA LEU A 430 3.86 -11.87 -40.29
C LEU A 430 3.45 -11.20 -38.97
N GLU A 431 3.37 -11.95 -37.86
CA GLU A 431 3.17 -11.38 -36.51
C GLU A 431 4.38 -10.53 -36.08
N GLY A 432 5.59 -10.90 -36.49
CA GLY A 432 6.79 -10.08 -36.26
C GLY A 432 6.75 -8.71 -36.95
N ARG A 433 6.18 -8.64 -38.17
CA ARG A 433 6.07 -7.38 -38.94
C ARG A 433 4.95 -6.46 -38.48
N LEU A 434 3.81 -6.98 -38.03
CA LEU A 434 2.73 -6.14 -37.50
C LEU A 434 3.09 -5.52 -36.13
N HIS A 435 3.94 -6.18 -35.35
CA HIS A 435 4.43 -5.66 -34.07
C HIS A 435 5.56 -4.64 -34.23
N HIS A 436 6.32 -4.67 -35.33
CA HIS A 436 7.30 -3.63 -35.66
C HIS A 436 6.65 -2.26 -35.98
N LEU A 437 5.41 -2.25 -36.45
CA LEU A 437 4.67 -1.01 -36.76
C LEU A 437 4.12 -0.27 -35.53
N HIS A 438 4.11 -0.90 -34.34
CA HIS A 438 3.77 -0.24 -33.07
C HIS A 438 5.00 0.19 -32.26
N HIS A 439 6.21 0.02 -32.79
CA HIS A 439 7.46 0.19 -32.04
C HIS A 439 7.80 1.65 -31.70
N HIS A 440 7.03 2.63 -32.19
CA HIS A 440 7.17 4.05 -31.85
C HIS A 440 6.54 4.46 -30.50
N GLN A 441 5.94 3.54 -29.74
CA GLN A 441 5.42 3.86 -28.40
C GLN A 441 6.50 3.67 -27.32
N TYR A 442 7.25 4.75 -27.09
CA TYR A 442 8.14 5.05 -25.96
C TYR A 442 9.12 3.93 -25.57
N GLU A 443 10.33 4.03 -26.13
CA GLU A 443 11.47 3.27 -25.64
C GLU A 443 11.66 3.51 -24.13
N ARG A 444 11.79 2.46 -23.32
CA ARG A 444 11.93 2.59 -21.85
C ARG A 444 13.34 3.03 -21.47
N ALA A 445 13.47 3.76 -20.36
CA ALA A 445 14.75 4.17 -19.78
C ALA A 445 15.47 3.05 -19.00
N TYR A 446 14.86 1.87 -18.93
CA TYR A 446 15.37 0.73 -18.19
C TYR A 446 15.20 -0.58 -18.95
N GLN A 447 15.94 -1.59 -18.51
CA GLN A 447 15.86 -2.96 -19.00
C GLN A 447 15.90 -3.94 -17.82
N TYR A 448 14.99 -4.93 -17.81
CA TYR A 448 15.08 -6.05 -16.87
C TYR A 448 16.18 -7.01 -17.29
N THR A 449 17.21 -7.16 -16.46
CA THR A 449 18.38 -8.01 -16.74
C THR A 449 18.38 -9.30 -15.94
N SER A 450 17.77 -9.27 -14.75
CA SER A 450 17.67 -10.46 -13.92
C SER A 450 16.42 -10.46 -13.05
N ILE A 451 16.06 -11.64 -12.52
CA ILE A 451 14.81 -11.86 -11.79
C ILE A 451 15.01 -12.78 -10.57
N SER A 452 14.35 -12.46 -9.47
CA SER A 452 14.22 -13.32 -8.29
C SER A 452 12.75 -13.52 -7.93
N PHE A 453 12.45 -14.67 -7.32
CA PHE A 453 11.12 -15.07 -6.90
C PHE A 453 11.12 -15.33 -5.40
N ILE A 454 10.22 -14.65 -4.66
CA ILE A 454 10.03 -14.88 -3.22
C ILE A 454 8.55 -15.14 -2.95
N GLY A 455 8.24 -16.34 -2.44
CA GLY A 455 6.88 -16.77 -2.15
C GLY A 455 6.68 -17.11 -0.69
N HIS A 456 5.59 -16.62 -0.10
CA HIS A 456 5.18 -16.99 1.26
C HIS A 456 4.01 -17.96 1.24
N SER A 457 4.04 -19.00 2.08
CA SER A 457 2.98 -19.99 2.20
C SER A 457 2.64 -20.59 0.83
N LEU A 458 1.37 -20.57 0.40
CA LEU A 458 0.93 -21.03 -0.92
C LEU A 458 1.68 -20.34 -2.09
N GLY A 459 2.20 -19.13 -1.87
CA GLY A 459 2.94 -18.35 -2.87
C GLY A 459 4.15 -19.08 -3.44
N GLY A 460 4.87 -19.86 -2.63
CA GLY A 460 6.02 -20.65 -3.09
C GLY A 460 5.63 -21.67 -4.16
N LEU A 461 4.54 -22.43 -3.93
CA LEU A 461 4.02 -23.40 -4.89
C LEU A 461 3.50 -22.72 -6.17
N VAL A 462 2.85 -21.57 -6.02
CA VAL A 462 2.37 -20.74 -7.14
C VAL A 462 3.54 -20.28 -8.01
N GLN A 463 4.64 -19.84 -7.39
CA GLN A 463 5.86 -19.44 -8.11
C GLN A 463 6.55 -20.61 -8.79
N THR A 464 6.66 -21.77 -8.13
CA THR A 464 7.22 -22.98 -8.75
C THR A 464 6.46 -23.34 -10.03
N TYR A 465 5.12 -23.32 -9.98
CA TYR A 465 4.30 -23.54 -11.17
C TYR A 465 4.53 -22.46 -12.24
N ALA A 466 4.63 -21.19 -11.83
CA ALA A 466 4.85 -20.09 -12.76
C ALA A 466 6.20 -20.20 -13.49
N ILE A 467 7.27 -20.54 -12.77
CA ILE A 467 8.62 -20.76 -13.33
C ILE A 467 8.58 -21.91 -14.34
N ALA A 468 7.97 -23.04 -13.99
CA ALA A 468 7.82 -24.17 -14.90
C ALA A 468 6.99 -23.81 -16.14
N TYR A 469 5.93 -23.01 -15.98
CA TYR A 469 5.11 -22.52 -17.09
C TYR A 469 5.91 -21.62 -18.04
N ILE A 470 6.69 -20.68 -17.50
CA ILE A 470 7.54 -19.78 -18.29
C ILE A 470 8.57 -20.59 -19.05
N HIS A 471 9.31 -21.49 -18.38
CA HIS A 471 10.32 -22.33 -19.02
C HIS A 471 9.73 -23.19 -20.15
N LYS A 472 8.53 -23.76 -19.94
CA LYS A 472 7.87 -24.60 -20.95
C LYS A 472 7.37 -23.81 -22.16
N HIS A 473 6.83 -22.61 -21.96
CA HIS A 473 6.19 -21.83 -23.02
C HIS A 473 7.07 -20.73 -23.62
N SER A 474 8.18 -20.41 -22.97
CA SER A 474 9.14 -19.38 -23.36
C SER A 474 10.56 -19.84 -22.98
N PRO A 475 11.11 -20.87 -23.67
CA PRO A 475 12.35 -21.55 -23.24
C PRO A 475 13.54 -20.60 -23.07
N GLN A 476 13.67 -19.61 -23.95
CA GLN A 476 14.77 -18.63 -23.92
C GLN A 476 14.53 -17.48 -22.94
N PHE A 477 13.44 -17.48 -22.16
CA PHE A 477 13.15 -16.41 -21.22
C PHE A 477 14.28 -16.23 -20.20
N PHE A 478 14.71 -17.34 -19.58
CA PHE A 478 15.73 -17.32 -18.52
C PHE A 478 17.16 -17.16 -19.04
N GLU A 479 17.36 -17.29 -20.36
CA GLU A 479 18.62 -16.91 -21.03
C GLU A 479 18.72 -15.39 -21.18
N LYS A 480 17.59 -14.72 -21.44
CA LYS A 480 17.50 -13.26 -21.61
C LYS A 480 17.43 -12.51 -20.28
N ILE A 481 16.70 -13.07 -19.32
CA ILE A 481 16.52 -12.51 -17.99
C ILE A 481 17.02 -13.54 -16.98
N LYS A 482 18.22 -13.29 -16.44
CA LYS A 482 18.92 -14.26 -15.61
C LYS A 482 18.14 -14.53 -14.30
N PRO A 483 17.76 -15.78 -14.00
CA PRO A 483 17.21 -16.11 -12.69
C PRO A 483 18.33 -16.09 -11.63
N ILE A 484 18.10 -15.42 -10.50
CA ILE A 484 19.09 -15.30 -9.42
C ILE A 484 18.68 -16.11 -8.20
N ASN A 485 17.54 -15.78 -7.58
CA ASN A 485 17.08 -16.44 -6.36
C ASN A 485 15.66 -16.98 -6.49
N PHE A 486 15.42 -18.15 -5.89
CA PHE A 486 14.09 -18.66 -5.59
C PHE A 486 14.00 -18.94 -4.09
N ILE A 487 13.15 -18.18 -3.39
CA ILE A 487 13.00 -18.25 -1.93
C ILE A 487 11.54 -18.59 -1.61
N ALA A 488 11.33 -19.63 -0.82
CA ALA A 488 10.02 -20.03 -0.36
C ALA A 488 9.99 -20.02 1.18
N LEU A 489 9.09 -19.23 1.75
CA LEU A 489 8.97 -19.02 3.19
C LEU A 489 7.69 -19.69 3.69
N ALA A 490 7.83 -20.64 4.63
CA ALA A 490 6.71 -21.41 5.19
C ALA A 490 5.80 -22.06 4.12
N SER A 491 6.38 -22.46 2.98
CA SER A 491 5.65 -23.07 1.86
C SER A 491 5.47 -24.58 2.07
N PRO A 492 4.23 -25.11 1.97
CA PRO A 492 3.95 -26.52 2.25
C PRO A 492 4.30 -27.42 1.04
N PHE A 493 5.59 -27.56 0.71
CA PHE A 493 6.03 -28.40 -0.41
C PHE A 493 5.72 -29.89 -0.25
N LEU A 494 5.69 -30.38 0.99
CA LEU A 494 5.40 -31.78 1.30
C LEU A 494 3.89 -32.08 1.38
N GLY A 495 3.03 -31.08 1.11
CA GLY A 495 1.61 -31.18 1.37
C GLY A 495 1.27 -31.10 2.85
N LEU A 496 -0.02 -31.14 3.17
CA LEU A 496 -0.54 -31.07 4.55
C LEU A 496 -0.93 -32.45 5.11
N SER A 497 -0.60 -33.52 4.39
CA SER A 497 -1.18 -34.85 4.61
C SER A 497 -0.66 -35.59 5.85
N ASN A 498 0.48 -35.17 6.42
CA ASN A 498 1.20 -35.97 7.44
C ASN A 498 1.24 -35.35 8.85
N GLU A 499 0.75 -34.12 9.09
CA GLU A 499 1.07 -33.42 10.35
C GLU A 499 -0.08 -32.97 11.26
N ASN A 500 -1.40 -33.07 10.96
CA ASN A 500 -2.41 -32.66 11.95
C ASN A 500 -3.86 -33.20 11.77
N PRO A 501 -4.67 -33.24 12.86
CA PRO A 501 -5.87 -34.09 13.01
C PRO A 501 -7.01 -33.70 12.06
N MET A 502 -7.94 -34.65 11.86
CA MET A 502 -9.10 -34.62 10.96
C MET A 502 -9.83 -33.27 10.79
N TYR A 503 -9.80 -32.38 11.79
CA TYR A 503 -10.38 -31.02 11.75
C TYR A 503 -9.70 -30.06 10.75
N VAL A 504 -8.38 -30.16 10.54
CA VAL A 504 -7.66 -29.36 9.53
C VAL A 504 -8.05 -29.80 8.12
N LYS A 505 -8.21 -31.12 7.94
CA LYS A 505 -8.72 -31.72 6.70
C LYS A 505 -10.16 -31.28 6.42
N PHE A 506 -11.02 -31.24 7.45
CA PHE A 506 -12.40 -30.79 7.33
C PHE A 506 -12.50 -29.29 6.97
N ALA A 507 -11.69 -28.41 7.56
CA ALA A 507 -11.67 -26.97 7.23
C ALA A 507 -11.08 -26.65 5.84
N LEU A 508 -10.19 -27.52 5.32
CA LEU A 508 -9.63 -27.42 3.98
C LEU A 508 -10.56 -28.02 2.90
N ASP A 509 -11.30 -29.09 3.24
CA ASP A 509 -12.23 -29.79 2.34
C ASP A 509 -13.65 -29.20 2.32
N PHE A 510 -14.09 -28.45 3.36
CA PHE A 510 -15.39 -27.76 3.39
C PHE A 510 -15.40 -26.50 2.52
N GLY A 511 -15.29 -26.65 1.20
CA GLY A 511 -15.72 -25.65 0.21
C GLY A 511 -15.04 -24.28 0.19
N LEU A 512 -14.19 -23.97 1.18
CA LEU A 512 -13.55 -22.66 1.39
C LEU A 512 -12.18 -22.56 0.69
N VAL A 513 -11.52 -23.71 0.46
CA VAL A 513 -10.17 -23.79 -0.16
C VAL A 513 -10.19 -24.50 -1.53
N GLY A 514 -11.35 -25.02 -1.94
CA GLY A 514 -11.61 -25.52 -3.30
C GLY A 514 -10.54 -26.46 -3.84
N ARG A 515 -10.04 -26.19 -5.05
CA ARG A 515 -8.97 -26.99 -5.69
C ARG A 515 -7.62 -26.89 -4.98
N THR A 516 -7.34 -25.79 -4.29
CA THR A 516 -6.09 -25.65 -3.53
C THR A 516 -6.05 -26.58 -2.32
N GLY A 517 -7.18 -26.84 -1.67
CA GLY A 517 -7.24 -27.83 -0.58
C GLY A 517 -6.87 -29.23 -1.08
N GLN A 518 -7.35 -29.58 -2.28
CA GLN A 518 -7.01 -30.84 -2.97
C GLN A 518 -5.53 -30.91 -3.35
N ASP A 519 -5.00 -29.82 -3.94
CA ASP A 519 -3.59 -29.70 -4.32
C ASP A 519 -2.68 -29.86 -3.09
N LEU A 520 -3.04 -29.25 -1.96
CA LEU A 520 -2.30 -29.31 -0.70
C LEU A 520 -2.45 -30.66 0.03
N GLY A 521 -3.60 -31.31 -0.09
CA GLY A 521 -3.83 -32.65 0.44
C GLY A 521 -3.19 -33.77 -0.38
N LEU A 522 -2.56 -33.44 -1.51
CA LEU A 522 -1.99 -34.39 -2.49
C LEU A 522 -3.00 -35.47 -2.92
N THR A 523 -4.29 -35.13 -2.89
CA THR A 523 -5.36 -36.08 -3.22
C THR A 523 -5.57 -36.10 -4.73
N TRP A 524 -4.96 -37.08 -5.41
CA TRP A 524 -5.19 -37.27 -6.84
C TRP A 524 -6.61 -37.80 -7.07
N ARG A 525 -7.40 -37.11 -7.90
CA ARG A 525 -8.58 -37.70 -8.56
C ARG A 525 -8.34 -37.70 -10.07
N ALA A 526 -8.63 -38.83 -10.71
CA ALA A 526 -8.67 -38.93 -12.17
C ALA A 526 -9.58 -37.81 -12.73
N PRO A 527 -9.21 -37.18 -13.86
CA PRO A 527 -10.04 -36.15 -14.47
C PRO A 527 -11.41 -36.73 -14.81
N ASN A 528 -12.45 -36.23 -14.17
CA ASN A 528 -13.84 -36.60 -14.47
C ASN A 528 -14.20 -36.09 -15.87
N ILE A 529 -14.03 -36.94 -16.88
CA ILE A 529 -14.44 -36.70 -18.28
C ILE A 529 -15.97 -36.75 -18.43
N ALA A 530 -16.75 -37.12 -17.40
CA ALA A 530 -18.20 -37.28 -17.52
C ALA A 530 -18.99 -36.41 -16.53
N LYS A 531 -19.20 -35.12 -16.82
CA LYS A 531 -20.32 -34.31 -16.28
C LYS A 531 -20.79 -33.21 -17.24
N SER A 532 -21.05 -33.55 -18.50
CA SER A 532 -21.82 -32.69 -19.41
C SER A 532 -23.25 -33.18 -19.68
N GLY A 533 -23.68 -34.31 -19.11
CA GLY A 533 -24.98 -34.93 -19.46
C GLY A 533 -26.11 -34.83 -18.42
N TRP A 534 -25.80 -34.67 -17.13
CA TRP A 534 -26.81 -34.87 -16.06
C TRP A 534 -27.40 -33.58 -15.47
N SER A 535 -26.92 -32.41 -15.88
CA SER A 535 -27.51 -31.10 -15.53
C SER A 535 -28.50 -30.59 -16.59
N ALA A 536 -28.79 -31.38 -17.64
CA ALA A 536 -29.72 -31.05 -18.72
C ALA A 536 -31.04 -31.86 -18.68
N ILE A 537 -31.22 -32.79 -17.73
CA ILE A 537 -32.39 -33.70 -17.63
C ILE A 537 -33.22 -33.43 -16.35
N VAL A 538 -33.21 -32.19 -15.83
CA VAL A 538 -34.18 -31.75 -14.81
C VAL A 538 -34.71 -30.37 -15.19
N ARG A 539 -35.28 -30.28 -16.39
CA ARG A 539 -36.15 -29.19 -16.86
C ARG A 539 -37.02 -29.70 -18.02
N PHE A 540 -37.80 -30.76 -17.79
CA PHE A 540 -39.03 -31.11 -18.52
C PHE A 540 -39.71 -32.20 -17.67
N ASP A 541 -41.04 -32.18 -17.63
CA ASP A 541 -41.98 -32.77 -16.63
C ASP A 541 -42.22 -31.78 -15.46
N GLY A 542 -43.25 -30.90 -15.45
CA GLY A 542 -44.69 -31.14 -15.60
C GLY A 542 -45.24 -31.51 -14.21
N ILE A 543 -45.80 -30.61 -13.39
CA ILE A 543 -47.03 -29.80 -13.49
C ILE A 543 -46.85 -28.51 -12.69
#